data_AF-A0A2J4XXH2-F1
#
_entry.id   AF-A0A2J4XXH2-F1
#
_cell.length_a   1.000
_cell.length_b   1.000
_cell.length_c   1.000
_cell.angle_alpha   90.00
_cell.angle_beta   90.00
_cell.angle_gamma   90.00
#
_symmetry.space_group_name_H-M   'P 1'
#
loop_
_entity.id
_entity.type
_entity.pdbx_description
1 polymer ?
#
loop_
_entity_poly.entity_id
_entity_poly.type
_entity_poly.pdbx_seq_one_letter_code
_entity_poly.pdbx_strand_id
1 'polypeptide(L)'
;VVLFSVMWSRMTRNGALAGMIIGALTVIIWKQFGWLGLYEIIPGFIFGSLGIVVFSLLGKAPSAEMQRRFAEADAHYHSAPPVRATAE
;
A
#
# COMPACT_ATOMS: atom_id res chain seq x y z
N VAL A 1 2.73 -1.50 1.97
CA VAL A 1 2.86 -0.87 0.63
C VAL A 1 1.90 -1.49 -0.37
N VAL A 2 2.06 -2.77 -0.72
CA VAL A 2 1.22 -3.46 -1.73
C VAL A 2 -0.28 -3.34 -1.45
N LEU A 3 -0.70 -3.56 -0.20
CA LEU A 3 -2.12 -3.43 0.18
C LEU A 3 -2.68 -2.03 -0.14
N PHE A 4 -1.95 -0.98 0.21
CA PHE A 4 -2.39 0.39 -0.07
C PHE A 4 -2.37 0.70 -1.57
N SER A 5 -1.43 0.14 -2.35
CA SER A 5 -1.36 0.44 -3.78
C SER A 5 -2.55 -0.12 -4.57
N VAL A 6 -3.16 -1.21 -4.10
CA VAL A 6 -4.32 -1.82 -4.77
C VAL A 6 -5.65 -1.39 -4.16
N MET A 7 -5.69 -1.05 -2.87
CA MET A 7 -6.93 -0.70 -2.17
C MET A 7 -7.17 0.80 -2.07
N TRP A 8 -6.16 1.65 -2.32
CA TRP A 8 -6.26 3.08 -2.04
C TRP A 8 -5.74 3.96 -3.18
N SER A 9 -6.67 4.55 -3.93
CA SER A 9 -6.40 5.39 -5.10
C SER A 9 -5.56 6.64 -4.82
N ARG A 10 -5.48 7.07 -3.55
CA ARG A 10 -4.75 8.28 -3.15
C ARG A 10 -3.29 8.03 -2.78
N MET A 11 -2.82 6.79 -2.81
CA MET A 11 -1.42 6.48 -2.52
C MET A 11 -0.49 7.14 -3.54
N THR A 12 0.52 7.86 -3.05
CA THR A 12 1.52 8.51 -3.91
C THR A 12 2.85 7.76 -3.88
N ARG A 13 3.71 8.02 -4.88
CA ARG A 13 5.09 7.49 -4.90
C ARG A 13 5.86 7.82 -3.62
N ASN A 14 5.72 9.06 -3.13
CA ASN A 14 6.42 9.51 -1.93
C ASN A 14 5.87 8.82 -0.68
N GLY A 15 4.54 8.61 -0.60
CA GLY A 15 3.95 7.80 0.45
C GLY A 15 4.44 6.35 0.43
N ALA A 16 4.53 5.74 -0.75
CA ALA A 16 5.08 4.40 -0.92
C ALA A 16 6.53 4.30 -0.41
N LEU A 17 7.37 5.25 -0.81
CA LEU A 17 8.77 5.31 -0.40
C LEU A 17 8.92 5.53 1.11
N ALA A 18 8.18 6.49 1.67
CA ALA A 18 8.16 6.73 3.11
C ALA A 18 7.75 5.47 3.88
N GLY A 19 6.71 4.78 3.42
CA GLY A 19 6.28 3.51 4.01
C GLY A 19 7.34 2.42 4.00
N MET A 20 8.06 2.26 2.88
CA MET A 20 9.15 1.28 2.77
C MET A 20 10.28 1.60 3.76
N ILE A 21 10.71 2.86 3.80
CA ILE A 21 11.82 3.29 4.66
C ILE A 21 11.43 3.17 6.13
N ILE A 22 10.29 3.74 6.51
CA ILE A 22 9.80 3.73 7.91
C ILE A 22 9.61 2.29 8.37
N GLY A 23 8.92 1.44 7.59
CA GLY A 23 8.70 0.05 7.97
C GLY A 23 10.00 -0.73 8.14
N ALA A 24 10.96 -0.57 7.21
CA ALA A 24 12.26 -1.24 7.30
C ALA A 24 13.04 -0.79 8.54
N LEU A 25 13.12 0.52 8.79
CA LEU A 25 13.82 1.06 9.95
C LEU A 25 13.18 0.62 11.26
N THR A 26 11.85 0.61 11.33
CA THR A 26 11.12 0.12 12.50
C THR A 26 11.47 -1.33 12.80
N VAL A 27 11.45 -2.22 11.80
CA VAL A 27 11.78 -3.65 12.02
C VAL A 27 13.22 -3.81 12.54
N ILE A 28 14.17 -3.08 11.96
CA ILE A 28 15.59 -3.15 12.36
C ILE A 28 15.77 -2.67 13.79
N ILE A 29 15.18 -1.52 14.14
CA ILE A 29 15.27 -0.92 15.48
C ILE A 29 14.56 -1.83 16.50
N TRP A 30 13.35 -2.30 16.20
CA TRP A 30 12.56 -3.10 17.12
C TRP A 30 13.26 -4.40 17.51
N LYS A 31 13.97 -5.04 16.57
CA LYS A 31 14.75 -6.26 16.81
C LYS A 31 15.85 -6.07 17.86
N GLN A 32 16.46 -4.88 17.94
CA GLN A 32 17.54 -4.62 18.91
C GLN A 32 17.02 -4.44 20.33
N PHE A 33 15.78 -4.01 20.45
CA PHE A 33 15.22 -3.52 21.70
C PHE A 33 14.24 -4.50 22.33
N GLY A 34 13.53 -5.31 21.53
CA GLY A 34 12.73 -6.44 22.03
C GLY A 34 11.68 -6.09 23.08
N TRP A 35 11.28 -4.81 23.17
CA TRP A 35 10.67 -4.20 24.36
C TRP A 35 9.42 -4.89 24.90
N LEU A 36 8.69 -5.64 24.08
CA LEU A 36 7.38 -6.22 24.43
C LEU A 36 7.23 -7.70 24.07
N GLY A 37 8.29 -8.38 23.61
CA GLY A 37 8.16 -9.73 23.01
C GLY A 37 7.27 -9.76 21.76
N LEU A 38 6.90 -8.59 21.23
CA LEU A 38 6.04 -8.42 20.08
C LEU A 38 6.84 -8.59 18.79
N TYR A 39 6.29 -9.40 17.87
CA TYR A 39 6.89 -9.64 16.57
C TYR A 39 7.07 -8.34 15.78
N GLU A 40 8.27 -8.11 15.27
CA GLU A 40 8.76 -6.85 14.71
C GLU A 40 7.97 -6.39 13.47
N ILE A 41 7.34 -7.32 12.76
CA ILE A 41 6.52 -7.01 11.59
C ILE A 41 5.28 -6.22 11.97
N ILE A 42 4.71 -6.44 13.17
CA ILE A 42 3.50 -5.74 13.63
C ILE A 42 3.75 -4.22 13.74
N PRO A 43 4.72 -3.73 14.54
CA PRO A 43 5.03 -2.30 14.59
C PRO A 43 5.55 -1.80 13.24
N GLY A 44 6.37 -2.58 12.52
CA GLY A 44 6.85 -2.20 11.19
C GLY A 44 5.71 -1.91 10.20
N PHE A 45 4.67 -2.75 10.22
CA PHE A 45 3.49 -2.57 9.39
C PHE A 45 2.67 -1.35 9.82
N ILE A 46 2.48 -1.12 11.13
CA ILE A 46 1.71 0.02 11.66
C ILE A 46 2.40 1.33 11.30
N PHE A 47 3.68 1.49 11.66
CA PHE A 47 4.42 2.73 11.39
C PHE A 47 4.64 2.95 9.90
N GLY A 48 4.92 1.89 9.14
CA GLY A 48 5.01 1.98 7.67
C GLY A 48 3.68 2.40 7.03
N SER A 49 2.54 1.89 7.52
CA SER A 49 1.21 2.29 7.03
C SER A 49 0.89 3.74 7.35
N LEU A 50 1.21 4.20 8.57
CA LEU A 50 1.09 5.61 8.94
C LEU A 50 1.96 6.49 8.04
N GLY A 51 3.20 6.07 7.77
CA GLY A 51 4.09 6.73 6.81
C GLY A 51 3.46 6.87 5.42
N ILE A 52 2.87 5.79 4.90
CA ILE A 52 2.19 5.83 3.60
C ILE A 52 1.06 6.87 3.61
N VAL A 53 0.20 6.85 4.62
CA VAL A 53 -0.96 7.73 4.69
C VAL A 53 -0.53 9.19 4.81
N VAL A 54 0.34 9.51 5.78
CA VAL A 54 0.79 10.88 6.05
C VAL A 54 1.49 11.47 4.83
N PHE A 55 2.47 10.78 4.24
CA PHE A 55 3.22 11.32 3.11
C PHE A 55 2.45 11.27 1.78
N SER A 56 1.41 10.44 1.67
CA SER A 56 0.49 10.50 0.52
C SER A 56 -0.44 11.71 0.62
N LEU A 57 -0.84 12.12 1.83
CA LEU A 57 -1.73 13.26 2.05
C LEU A 57 -1.00 14.61 2.04
N LEU A 58 0.25 14.66 2.52
CA LEU A 58 1.09 15.87 2.48
C LEU A 58 1.58 16.19 1.06
N GLY A 59 1.67 15.19 0.19
CA GLY A 59 2.13 15.34 -1.19
C GLY A 59 1.04 15.85 -2.15
N LYS A 60 1.45 16.11 -3.40
CA LYS A 60 0.50 16.35 -4.49
C LYS A 60 -0.36 15.10 -4.68
N ALA A 61 -1.66 15.31 -4.85
CA ALA A 61 -2.58 14.24 -5.18
C ALA A 61 -2.17 13.54 -6.50
N PRO A 62 -2.48 12.24 -6.67
CA PRO A 62 -2.29 11.53 -7.92
C PRO A 62 -2.98 12.25 -9.09
N SER A 63 -2.38 12.19 -10.28
CA SER A 63 -2.94 12.83 -11.47
C SER A 63 -4.32 12.24 -11.82
N ALA A 64 -5.13 13.01 -12.56
CA ALA A 64 -6.44 12.55 -13.02
C ALA A 64 -6.34 11.24 -13.81
N GLU A 65 -5.30 11.08 -14.63
CA GLU A 65 -5.03 9.84 -15.37
C GLU A 65 -4.76 8.66 -14.43
N MET A 66 -3.96 8.83 -13.38
CA MET A 66 -3.71 7.77 -12.40
C MET A 66 -5.00 7.35 -11.68
N GLN A 67 -5.84 8.32 -11.31
CA GLN A 67 -7.12 8.05 -10.67
C GLN A 67 -8.09 7.32 -11.62
N ARG A 68 -8.11 7.71 -12.90
CA ARG A 68 -8.91 7.04 -13.92
C ARG A 68 -8.48 5.58 -14.08
N ARG A 69 -7.18 5.31 -14.22
CA ARG A 69 -6.65 3.95 -14.35
C ARG A 69 -6.95 3.08 -13.13
N PHE A 70 -6.90 3.66 -11.92
CA PHE A 70 -7.30 2.95 -10.71
C PHE A 70 -8.79 2.57 -10.76
N ALA A 71 -9.66 3.50 -11.14
CA ALA A 71 -11.10 3.26 -11.27
C ALA A 71 -11.45 2.24 -12.37
N GLU A 72 -10.75 2.27 -13.51
CA GLU A 72 -10.89 1.28 -14.58
C GLU A 72 -10.51 -0.12 -14.09
N ALA A 73 -9.39 -0.25 -13.37
CA ALA A 73 -8.94 -1.53 -12.82
C ALA A 73 -9.92 -2.07 -11.76
N ASP A 74 -10.44 -1.19 -10.91
CA ASP A 74 -11.45 -1.54 -9.89
C ASP A 74 -12.77 -1.99 -10.53
N ALA A 75 -13.24 -1.28 -11.56
CA ALA A 75 -14.41 -1.67 -12.32
C ALA A 75 -14.23 -3.02 -13.04
N HIS A 76 -13.04 -3.27 -13.60
CA HIS A 76 -12.73 -4.55 -14.23
C HIS A 76 -12.72 -5.70 -13.21
N TYR A 77 -12.15 -5.49 -12.02
CA TYR A 77 -12.16 -6.50 -10.95
C TYR A 77 -13.57 -6.89 -10.49
N HIS A 78 -14.51 -5.94 -10.48
CA HIS A 78 -15.91 -6.18 -10.12
C HIS A 78 -16.79 -6.65 -11.29
N SER A 79 -16.27 -6.65 -12.52
CA SER A 79 -16.99 -7.15 -13.68
C SER A 79 -17.06 -8.69 -13.67
N ALA A 80 -18.08 -9.26 -14.32
CA ALA A 80 -18.24 -10.71 -14.38
C ALA A 80 -16.98 -11.36 -14.98
N PRO A 81 -16.47 -12.47 -14.40
CA PRO A 81 -15.31 -13.14 -14.95
C PRO A 81 -15.59 -13.56 -16.40
N PRO A 82 -14.60 -13.46 -17.30
CA PRO A 82 -14.81 -13.87 -18.68
C PRO A 82 -15.26 -15.33 -18.68
N VAL A 83 -16.42 -15.58 -19.31
CA VAL A 83 -16.89 -16.95 -19.56
C VAL A 83 -15.76 -17.62 -20.32
N ARG A 84 -15.15 -18.66 -19.74
CA ARG A 84 -14.20 -19.49 -20.47
C ARG A 84 -14.95 -19.96 -21.71
N ALA A 85 -14.57 -19.47 -22.88
CA ALA A 85 -15.04 -20.05 -24.12
C ALA A 85 -14.65 -21.53 -24.04
N THR A 86 -15.65 -22.40 -23.99
CA THR A 86 -15.49 -23.84 -23.97
C THR A 86 -14.60 -24.20 -25.16
N ALA A 87 -13.35 -24.54 -24.88
CA ALA A 87 -12.47 -25.15 -25.86
C ALA A 87 -12.92 -26.60 -25.96
N GLU A 88 -13.86 -26.84 -26.88
CA GLU A 88 -14.06 -28.15 -27.49
C GLU A 88 -12.94 -28.43 -28.50
#